data_AF-A0A426GPD1-F1
#
_entry.id   AF-A0A426GPD1-F1
#
_cell.length_a   1.000
_cell.length_b   1.000
_cell.length_c   1.000
_cell.angle_alpha   90.00
_cell.angle_beta   90.00
_cell.angle_gamma   90.00
#
_symmetry.space_group_name_H-M   'P 1'
#
loop_
_entity.id
_entity.type
_entity.pdbx_description
1 polymer ?
#
loop_
_entity_poly.entity_id
_entity_poly.type
_entity_poly.pdbx_seq_one_letter_code
_entity_poly.pdbx_strand_id
1 'polypeptide(L)'
;MIRSIVLAASAIALFAAAPASAAEVRVKLAGKSAAEVRAEIVKAASTVCWQDVRGEALAGYLYPACIRASVNDAVSKINNPALSAYNSANPSSGAVVAR
;
A
#
# COMPACT_ATOMS: atom_id res chain seq x y z
N MET A 1 15.78 -41.37 33.23
CA MET A 1 16.72 -40.24 33.24
C MET A 1 16.14 -39.13 32.36
N ILE A 2 15.62 -38.07 32.97
CA ILE A 2 15.05 -36.91 32.29
C ILE A 2 16.21 -35.97 31.99
N ARG A 3 16.46 -35.67 30.71
CA ARG A 3 17.36 -34.58 30.30
C ARG A 3 16.58 -33.63 29.40
N SER A 4 16.14 -32.57 30.04
CA SER A 4 15.59 -31.35 29.46
C SER A 4 16.50 -30.82 28.35
N ILE A 5 15.95 -30.60 27.16
CA ILE A 5 16.53 -29.69 26.17
C ILE A 5 15.42 -28.73 25.76
N VAL A 6 15.36 -27.61 26.48
CA VAL A 6 14.65 -26.39 26.11
C VAL A 6 15.68 -25.54 25.38
N LEU A 7 15.50 -25.24 24.09
CA LEU A 7 16.16 -24.18 23.29
C LEU A 7 15.68 -24.37 21.84
N ALA A 8 15.21 -23.41 21.06
CA ALA A 8 14.98 -21.99 21.23
C ALA A 8 13.96 -21.57 20.15
N ALA A 9 13.19 -20.53 20.44
CA ALA A 9 12.22 -19.94 19.54
C ALA A 9 12.87 -19.44 18.24
N SER A 10 12.43 -19.97 17.10
CA SER A 10 12.51 -19.30 15.81
C SER A 10 11.08 -19.03 15.35
N ALA A 11 10.44 -18.08 16.04
CA ALA A 11 9.35 -17.33 15.44
C ALA A 11 9.96 -16.58 14.26
N ILE A 12 9.81 -17.14 13.06
CA ILE A 12 10.01 -16.36 11.84
C ILE A 12 8.97 -15.25 11.97
N ALA A 13 9.46 -14.06 12.26
CA ALA A 13 8.69 -12.85 12.23
C ALA A 13 8.00 -12.85 10.86
N LEU A 14 6.69 -13.16 10.86
CA LEU A 14 5.82 -12.57 9.87
C LEU A 14 6.24 -11.10 9.87
N PHE A 15 6.73 -10.63 8.74
CA PHE A 15 6.71 -9.22 8.45
C PHE A 15 5.24 -8.82 8.60
N ALA A 16 4.84 -8.53 9.83
CA ALA A 16 3.96 -7.43 10.09
C ALA A 16 4.65 -6.28 9.37
N ALA A 17 4.28 -6.09 8.11
CA ALA A 17 3.94 -4.78 7.64
C ALA A 17 2.96 -4.25 8.69
N ALA A 18 3.52 -3.76 9.80
CA ALA A 18 2.81 -2.89 10.70
C ALA A 18 2.23 -1.83 9.76
N PRO A 19 0.91 -1.58 9.80
CA PRO A 19 0.42 -0.42 9.10
C PRO A 19 1.19 0.73 9.76
N ALA A 20 2.12 1.31 9.00
CA ALA A 20 2.84 2.51 9.39
C ALA A 20 1.81 3.46 9.96
N SER A 21 1.92 3.74 11.27
CA SER A 21 1.04 4.57 12.10
C SER A 21 -0.26 4.92 11.40
N ALA A 22 -1.32 4.14 11.66
CA ALA A 22 -2.64 4.31 11.08
C ALA A 22 -3.19 5.74 11.34
N ALA A 23 -2.77 6.69 10.50
CA ALA A 23 -3.52 7.89 10.21
C ALA A 23 -4.73 7.40 9.45
N GLU A 24 -5.79 7.05 10.17
CA GLU A 24 -7.05 6.60 9.60
C GLU A 24 -7.66 7.74 8.78
N VAL A 25 -7.37 7.79 7.48
CA VAL A 25 -8.07 8.68 6.54
C VAL A 25 -9.42 8.05 6.23
N ARG A 26 -10.44 8.38 7.04
CA ARG A 26 -11.83 8.01 6.78
C ARG A 26 -12.37 8.81 5.59
N VAL A 27 -12.31 8.23 4.39
CA VAL A 27 -12.93 8.82 3.20
C VAL A 27 -14.42 8.48 3.19
N LYS A 28 -15.29 9.49 3.26
CA LYS A 28 -16.74 9.30 3.02
C LYS A 28 -16.94 8.95 1.54
N LEU A 29 -17.31 7.70 1.27
CA LEU A 29 -17.58 7.20 -0.09
C LEU A 29 -18.97 7.59 -0.61
N ALA A 30 -19.89 7.96 0.28
CA ALA A 30 -21.25 8.34 -0.09
C ALA A 30 -21.24 9.67 -0.87
N GLY A 31 -21.62 9.61 -2.16
CA GLY A 31 -21.73 10.78 -3.05
C GLY A 31 -20.45 11.19 -3.77
N LYS A 32 -19.30 10.57 -3.48
CA LYS A 32 -18.05 10.82 -4.22
C LYS A 32 -17.95 9.94 -5.46
N SER A 33 -17.44 10.52 -6.54
CA SER A 33 -17.10 9.78 -7.74
C SER A 33 -15.92 8.85 -7.50
N ALA A 34 -15.83 7.75 -8.26
CA ALA A 34 -14.67 6.86 -8.24
C ALA A 34 -13.34 7.61 -8.52
N ALA A 35 -13.42 8.69 -9.29
CA ALA A 35 -12.28 9.57 -9.58
C ALA A 35 -11.76 10.31 -8.34
N GLU A 36 -12.65 10.91 -7.55
CA GLU A 36 -12.29 11.63 -6.32
C GLU A 36 -11.71 10.68 -5.26
N VAL A 37 -12.36 9.53 -5.07
CA VAL A 37 -11.88 8.51 -4.12
C VAL A 37 -10.48 8.03 -4.51
N ARG A 38 -10.25 7.74 -5.80
CA ARG A 38 -8.91 7.35 -6.26
C ARG A 38 -7.88 8.46 -6.08
N ALA A 39 -8.24 9.71 -6.37
CA ALA A 39 -7.32 10.84 -6.19
C ALA A 39 -6.89 11.01 -4.72
N GLU A 40 -7.82 10.84 -3.78
CA GLU A 40 -7.51 10.88 -2.34
C GLU A 40 -6.62 9.71 -1.91
N ILE A 41 -6.86 8.50 -2.41
CA ILE A 41 -6.00 7.33 -2.16
C ILE A 41 -4.59 7.58 -2.68
N VAL A 42 -4.44 8.10 -3.90
CA VAL A 42 -3.13 8.41 -4.49
C VAL A 42 -2.41 9.47 -3.66
N LYS A 43 -3.11 10.52 -3.21
CA LYS A 43 -2.52 11.56 -2.36
C LYS A 43 -2.07 11.01 -1.01
N ALA A 44 -2.87 10.16 -0.36
CA ALA A 44 -2.50 9.50 0.89
C ALA A 44 -1.28 8.58 0.68
N ALA A 45 -1.33 7.73 -0.35
CA ALA A 45 -0.22 6.84 -0.72
C ALA A 45 1.07 7.61 -1.02
N SER A 46 0.99 8.74 -1.72
CA SER A 46 2.17 9.57 -2.00
C SER A 46 2.85 10.09 -0.72
N THR A 47 2.08 10.43 0.31
CA THR A 47 2.63 10.90 1.58
C THR A 47 3.32 9.78 2.33
N VAL A 48 2.68 8.60 2.41
CA VAL A 48 3.24 7.42 3.11
C VAL A 48 4.47 6.89 2.37
N CYS A 49 4.37 6.71 1.05
CA CYS A 49 5.47 6.21 0.23
C CYS A 49 6.66 7.17 0.23
N TRP A 50 6.44 8.49 0.30
CA TRP A 50 7.55 9.43 0.41
C TRP A 50 8.28 9.28 1.75
N GLN A 51 7.57 9.09 2.86
CA GLN A 51 8.22 8.84 4.14
C GLN A 51 9.04 7.54 4.15
N ASP A 52 8.57 6.53 3.44
CA ASP A 52 9.22 5.21 3.39
C ASP A 52 10.48 5.19 2.52
N VAL A 53 10.47 5.87 1.37
CA VAL A 53 11.58 5.83 0.40
C VAL A 53 12.59 6.97 0.56
N ARG A 54 12.33 7.95 1.44
CA ARG A 54 13.23 9.08 1.63
C ARG A 54 14.54 8.65 2.26
N GLY A 55 15.63 8.83 1.52
CA GLY A 55 16.98 8.43 1.94
C GLY A 55 17.49 7.17 1.24
N GLU A 56 16.62 6.48 0.51
CA GLU A 56 17.00 5.34 -0.31
C GLU A 56 17.73 5.77 -1.59
N ALA A 57 18.81 5.08 -1.95
CA ALA A 57 19.57 5.34 -3.18
C ALA A 57 18.72 5.21 -4.45
N LEU A 58 17.66 4.40 -4.40
CA LEU A 58 16.72 4.14 -5.50
C LEU A 58 15.34 4.76 -5.27
N ALA A 59 15.24 5.82 -4.46
CA ALA A 59 13.96 6.47 -4.14
C ALA A 59 13.12 6.80 -5.37
N GLY A 60 13.73 7.25 -6.48
CA GLY A 60 13.03 7.55 -7.73
C GLY A 60 12.36 6.34 -8.40
N TYR A 61 12.86 5.13 -8.15
CA TYR A 61 12.27 3.87 -8.63
C TYR A 61 11.27 3.28 -7.64
N LEU A 62 11.60 3.32 -6.35
CA LEU A 62 10.78 2.76 -5.27
C LEU A 62 9.50 3.57 -5.04
N TYR A 63 9.56 4.89 -5.17
CA TYR A 63 8.43 5.78 -4.95
C TYR A 63 7.21 5.48 -5.86
N PRO A 64 7.33 5.44 -7.20
CA PRO A 64 6.19 5.12 -8.06
C PRO A 64 5.71 3.67 -7.90
N ALA A 65 6.61 2.73 -7.60
CA ALA A 65 6.24 1.34 -7.33
C ALA A 65 5.40 1.21 -6.05
N CYS A 66 5.81 1.89 -4.97
CA CYS A 66 5.08 1.94 -3.71
C CYS A 66 3.69 2.54 -3.88
N ILE A 67 3.56 3.65 -4.63
CA ILE A 67 2.27 4.30 -4.87
C ILE A 67 1.32 3.34 -5.61
N ARG A 68 1.80 2.63 -6.64
CA ARG A 68 0.98 1.65 -7.37
C ARG A 68 0.49 0.53 -6.48
N ALA A 69 1.40 -0.09 -5.71
CA ALA A 69 1.05 -1.18 -4.81
C ALA A 69 0.03 -0.73 -3.76
N SER A 70 0.28 0.42 -3.13
CA SER A 70 -0.58 0.99 -2.08
C SER A 70 -1.96 1.37 -2.59
N VAL A 71 -2.05 1.96 -3.80
CA VAL A 71 -3.34 2.32 -4.40
C VAL A 71 -4.13 1.06 -4.77
N ASN A 72 -3.49 0.06 -5.37
CA ASN A 72 -4.15 -1.19 -5.75
C ASN A 72 -4.66 -1.97 -4.52
N ASP A 73 -3.87 -2.01 -3.45
CA ASP A 73 -4.26 -2.63 -2.18
C ASP A 73 -5.42 -1.87 -1.50
N ALA A 74 -5.38 -0.54 -1.50
CA ALA A 74 -6.48 0.26 -0.96
C ALA A 74 -7.78 0.05 -1.77
N VAL A 75 -7.70 0.03 -3.10
CA VAL A 75 -8.85 -0.20 -3.98
C VAL A 75 -9.45 -1.60 -3.78
N SER A 76 -8.61 -2.63 -3.61
CA SER A 76 -9.09 -3.99 -3.36
C SER A 76 -9.78 -4.12 -2.01
N LYS A 77 -9.28 -3.46 -0.97
CA LYS A 77 -9.88 -3.43 0.37
C LYS A 77 -11.20 -2.66 0.44
N ILE A 78 -11.37 -1.61 -0.37
CA ILE A 78 -12.62 -0.85 -0.46
C ILE A 78 -13.73 -1.69 -1.12
N ASN A 79 -13.38 -2.69 -1.95
CA ASN A 79 -14.31 -3.60 -2.62
C ASN A 79 -15.48 -2.87 -3.32
N ASN A 80 -15.15 -1.81 -4.05
CA ASN A 80 -16.12 -1.04 -4.84
C ASN A 80 -15.86 -1.29 -6.34
N PRO A 81 -16.82 -1.84 -7.10
CA PRO A 81 -16.61 -2.21 -8.49
C PRO A 81 -16.37 -1.01 -9.41
N ALA A 82 -17.01 0.14 -9.15
CA ALA A 82 -16.80 1.36 -9.93
C ALA A 82 -15.39 1.94 -9.69
N LEU A 83 -14.90 1.87 -8.45
CA LEU A 83 -13.54 2.29 -8.10
C LEU A 83 -12.49 1.34 -8.70
N SER A 84 -12.74 0.03 -8.67
CA SER A 84 -11.85 -0.98 -9.26
C SER A 84 -11.75 -0.82 -10.77
N ALA A 85 -12.88 -0.63 -11.46
CA ALA A 85 -12.92 -0.34 -12.89
C ALA A 85 -12.19 0.97 -13.22
N TYR A 86 -12.42 2.03 -12.43
CA TYR A 86 -11.74 3.31 -12.64
C TYR A 86 -10.22 3.22 -12.41
N ASN A 87 -9.78 2.49 -11.38
CA ASN A 87 -8.37 2.27 -11.11
C ASN A 87 -7.68 1.44 -12.19
N SER A 88 -8.37 0.44 -12.74
CA SER A 88 -7.86 -0.38 -13.84
C SER A 88 -7.74 0.42 -15.15
N ALA A 89 -8.69 1.32 -15.41
CA ALA A 89 -8.66 2.23 -16.56
C ALA A 89 -7.66 3.38 -16.41
N ASN A 90 -7.30 3.72 -15.16
CA ASN A 90 -6.38 4.79 -14.83
C ASN A 90 -5.31 4.26 -13.88
N PRO A 91 -4.42 3.35 -14.30
CA PRO A 91 -3.37 2.86 -13.41
C PRO A 91 -2.53 4.04 -12.93
N SER A 92 -2.14 4.05 -11.66
CA SER A 92 -1.24 5.07 -11.08
C SER A 92 0.11 4.97 -11.78
N SER A 93 0.22 5.66 -12.91
CA SER A 93 1.28 5.43 -13.87
C SER A 93 2.18 6.67 -13.95
N GLY A 94 3.51 6.62 -13.83
CA GLY A 94 4.41 5.60 -13.28
C GLY A 94 4.46 4.22 -13.93
N ALA A 95 3.60 3.91 -14.90
CA ALA A 95 3.57 2.61 -15.53
C ALA A 95 4.80 2.58 -16.41
N VAL A 96 5.72 1.71 -16.02
CA VAL A 96 6.45 0.87 -16.95
C VAL A 96 5.43 0.41 -17.99
N VAL A 97 5.28 1.18 -19.06
CA VAL A 97 4.86 0.67 -20.36
C VAL A 97 5.88 -0.42 -20.60
N ALA A 98 5.41 -1.66 -20.43
CA ALA A 98 6.14 -2.85 -20.79
C ALA A 98 6.75 -2.62 -22.18
N ARG A 99 8.08 -2.65 -22.23
CA ARG A 99 8.82 -3.04 -23.41
C ARG A 99 9.46 -4.37 -23.09
#